data_AF-A0A2I0IDW3-F1
#
_entry.id   AF-A0A2I0IDW3-F1
#
_cell.length_a   1.000
_cell.length_b   1.000
_cell.length_c   1.000
_cell.angle_alpha   90.00
_cell.angle_beta   90.00
_cell.angle_gamma   90.00
#
_symmetry.space_group_name_H-M   'P 1'
#
loop_
_entity.id
_entity.type
_entity.pdbx_description
1 polymer ?
#
loop_
_entity_poly.entity_id
_entity_poly.type
_entity_poly.pdbx_seq_one_letter_code
_entity_poly.pdbx_strand_id
1 'polypeptide(L)'
;MSSLTTSSTARPWLRRSNLPVPRRFSGHSRSRVSFPRPFPATRAPRTICMAEPYLMTKLESAEKTWKELSVKLADPDVVSNPTEYQKLAQSVAELNEVVSTFRRYKDCEKQLEETKALAKDEGNDEDMTEMIVYEINSLSDELKELEERFKVLLLPTDPLDARNIMLEVRAGTGGDEAGLWAGDLVEEKFVAFALEST
;
A
#
# COMPACT_ATOMS: atom_id res chain seq x y z
N MET A 1 -86.44 51.37 -48.98
CA MET A 1 -86.11 50.06 -48.40
C MET A 1 -85.39 50.35 -47.08
N SER A 2 -86.12 50.71 -46.03
CA SER A 2 -86.55 49.83 -44.90
C SER A 2 -85.34 49.35 -44.08
N SER A 3 -85.20 49.47 -42.76
CA SER A 3 -86.05 49.97 -41.66
C SER A 3 -85.32 49.69 -40.32
N LEU A 4 -85.48 50.59 -39.32
CA LEU A 4 -85.66 50.37 -37.86
C LEU A 4 -84.45 49.82 -37.02
N THR A 5 -83.84 50.57 -36.09
CA THR A 5 -84.22 51.00 -34.69
C THR A 5 -84.08 49.96 -33.55
N THR A 6 -83.22 50.33 -32.59
CA THR A 6 -83.33 50.31 -31.11
C THR A 6 -83.23 49.01 -30.26
N SER A 7 -82.35 49.13 -29.26
CA SER A 7 -82.51 48.80 -27.82
C SER A 7 -82.47 47.34 -27.33
N SER A 8 -81.69 47.08 -26.25
CA SER A 8 -82.24 46.56 -24.96
C SER A 8 -81.16 45.98 -24.00
N THR A 9 -80.94 46.70 -22.89
CA THR A 9 -81.01 46.30 -21.46
C THR A 9 -80.51 44.93 -20.91
N ALA A 10 -79.48 45.04 -20.07
CA ALA A 10 -79.18 44.45 -18.73
C ALA A 10 -79.83 43.17 -18.11
N ARG A 11 -78.92 42.38 -17.45
CA ARG A 11 -79.01 41.57 -16.19
C ARG A 11 -79.89 40.28 -16.19
N PRO A 12 -79.91 39.38 -15.15
CA PRO A 12 -79.02 39.06 -14.00
C PRO A 12 -78.81 37.53 -13.68
N TRP A 13 -77.97 37.25 -12.67
CA TRP A 13 -77.90 36.17 -11.65
C TRP A 13 -78.75 34.84 -11.66
N LEU A 14 -78.09 33.81 -11.08
CA LEU A 14 -78.54 32.56 -10.37
C LEU A 14 -78.93 31.30 -11.18
N ARG A 15 -78.22 30.17 -10.93
CA ARG A 15 -78.77 28.94 -10.27
C ARG A 15 -77.70 27.88 -9.95
N ARG A 16 -77.81 27.30 -8.75
CA ARG A 16 -77.16 26.07 -8.23
C ARG A 16 -77.43 24.83 -9.10
N SER A 17 -76.50 23.87 -9.13
CA SER A 17 -76.67 22.54 -8.50
C SER A 17 -75.54 21.54 -8.82
N ASN A 18 -75.05 20.90 -7.76
CA ASN A 18 -74.65 19.49 -7.61
C ASN A 18 -73.78 18.82 -8.68
N LEU A 19 -72.54 18.50 -8.30
CA LEU A 19 -71.81 17.34 -8.82
C LEU A 19 -71.31 16.46 -7.66
N PRO A 20 -71.25 15.13 -7.86
CA PRO A 20 -71.34 14.12 -6.81
C PRO A 20 -70.00 13.79 -6.14
N VAL A 21 -70.08 13.34 -4.89
CA VAL A 21 -68.98 12.70 -4.14
C VAL A 21 -68.92 11.22 -4.50
N PRO A 22 -67.75 10.64 -4.79
CA PRO A 22 -67.52 9.23 -4.57
C PRO A 22 -66.37 8.96 -3.57
N ARG A 23 -66.79 8.34 -2.47
CA ARG A 23 -66.21 7.22 -1.70
C ARG A 23 -64.68 7.07 -1.58
N ARG A 24 -64.26 7.10 -0.31
CA ARG A 24 -63.08 6.43 0.27
C ARG A 24 -62.76 5.10 -0.43
N PHE A 25 -61.53 5.00 -0.93
CA PHE A 25 -60.82 3.73 -1.03
C PHE A 25 -59.69 3.71 -0.01
N SER A 26 -59.73 2.68 0.83
CA SER A 26 -58.73 2.35 1.83
C SER A 26 -57.47 1.76 1.20
N GLY A 27 -56.32 2.13 1.76
CA GLY A 27 -55.14 1.27 1.88
C GLY A 27 -54.30 1.14 0.61
N HIS A 28 -53.18 1.87 0.57
CA HIS A 28 -51.94 1.37 -0.04
C HIS A 28 -50.80 1.71 0.93
N SER A 29 -50.10 0.67 1.38
CA SER A 29 -48.89 0.79 2.17
C SER A 29 -47.85 1.54 1.33
N ARG A 30 -47.39 2.69 1.84
CA ARG A 30 -46.14 3.28 1.33
C ARG A 30 -45.01 2.42 1.86
N SER A 31 -44.52 1.50 1.04
CA SER A 31 -43.19 0.92 1.24
C SER A 31 -42.19 2.07 1.28
N ARG A 32 -41.66 2.35 2.48
CA ARG A 32 -40.46 3.18 2.61
C ARG A 32 -39.35 2.42 1.91
N VAL A 33 -38.97 2.87 0.73
CA VAL A 33 -37.70 2.49 0.12
C VAL A 33 -36.62 3.07 1.03
N SER A 34 -36.09 2.23 1.93
CA SER A 34 -34.91 2.52 2.72
C SER A 34 -33.72 2.53 1.77
N PHE A 35 -33.28 3.72 1.37
CA PHE A 35 -31.97 3.88 0.75
C PHE A 35 -30.91 3.38 1.73
N PRO A 36 -30.05 2.43 1.35
CA PRO A 36 -28.91 2.06 2.18
C PRO A 36 -28.04 3.30 2.32
N ARG A 37 -27.69 3.65 3.57
CA ARG A 37 -26.72 4.72 3.84
C ARG A 37 -25.42 4.35 3.13
N PRO A 38 -24.73 5.28 2.47
CA PRO A 38 -23.37 5.01 2.00
C PRO A 38 -22.55 4.63 3.23
N PHE A 39 -21.91 3.46 3.17
CA PHE A 39 -20.97 3.02 4.19
C PHE A 39 -19.97 4.14 4.46
N PRO A 40 -19.56 4.38 5.72
CA PRO A 40 -18.47 5.32 5.97
C PRO A 40 -17.27 4.81 5.16
N ALA A 41 -16.76 5.64 4.25
CA ALA A 41 -15.51 5.36 3.57
C ALA A 41 -14.47 5.12 4.65
N THR A 42 -14.07 3.85 4.82
CA THR A 42 -12.97 3.49 5.69
C THR A 42 -11.78 4.23 5.11
N ARG A 43 -11.40 5.34 5.75
CA ARG A 43 -10.21 6.09 5.40
C ARG A 43 -9.09 5.06 5.59
N ALA A 44 -8.58 4.54 4.48
CA ALA A 44 -7.49 3.58 4.50
C ALA A 44 -6.41 4.12 5.44
N PRO A 45 -5.79 3.28 6.28
CA PRO A 45 -4.73 3.76 7.13
C PRO A 45 -3.72 4.46 6.21
N ARG A 46 -3.49 5.75 6.48
CA ARG A 46 -2.36 6.46 5.89
C ARG A 46 -1.15 5.74 6.47
N THR A 47 -0.68 4.70 5.80
CA THR A 47 0.57 4.04 6.13
C THR A 47 1.64 5.06 5.79
N ILE A 48 1.89 5.94 6.74
CA ILE A 48 3.10 6.75 6.77
C ILE A 48 4.16 5.68 7.01
N CYS A 49 4.92 5.38 5.95
CA CYS A 49 6.07 4.50 5.98
C CYS A 49 6.98 5.04 7.10
N MET A 50 6.93 4.37 8.24
CA MET A 50 7.83 4.60 9.36
C MET A 50 8.54 3.27 9.48
N ALA A 51 9.69 3.15 8.82
CA ALA A 51 10.55 2.02 9.02
C ALA A 51 10.77 1.78 10.52
N GLU A 52 10.80 0.52 10.93
CA GLU A 52 11.06 0.11 12.32
C GLU A 52 12.31 0.84 12.87
N PRO A 53 12.26 1.53 14.01
CA PRO A 53 13.35 2.40 14.49
C PRO A 53 14.65 1.62 14.73
N TYR A 54 14.54 0.33 15.05
CA TYR A 54 15.68 -0.58 15.16
C TYR A 54 16.39 -0.80 13.81
N LEU A 55 15.63 -0.92 12.71
CA LEU A 55 16.15 -1.13 11.36
C LEU A 55 17.03 0.05 10.93
N MET A 56 16.55 1.27 11.17
CA MET A 56 17.28 2.51 10.85
C MET A 56 18.60 2.59 11.62
N THR A 57 18.58 2.29 12.91
CA THR A 57 19.80 2.26 13.74
C THR A 57 20.84 1.27 13.19
N LYS A 58 20.40 0.11 12.68
CA LYS A 58 21.28 -0.90 12.06
C LYS A 58 21.86 -0.41 10.74
N LEU A 59 21.06 0.20 9.88
CA LEU A 59 21.50 0.74 8.60
C LEU A 59 22.49 1.90 8.78
N GLU A 60 22.26 2.79 9.75
CA GLU A 60 23.20 3.85 10.10
C GLU A 60 24.54 3.30 10.60
N SER A 61 24.49 2.26 11.44
CA SER A 61 25.71 1.58 11.89
C SER A 61 26.46 0.94 10.72
N ALA A 62 25.76 0.33 9.77
CA ALA A 62 26.35 -0.26 8.57
C ALA A 62 26.96 0.80 7.64
N GLU A 63 26.30 1.95 7.49
CA GLU A 63 26.85 3.09 6.74
C GLU A 63 28.14 3.62 7.39
N LYS A 64 28.16 3.70 8.72
CA LYS A 64 29.34 4.14 9.47
C LYS A 64 30.51 3.18 9.30
N THR A 65 30.29 1.88 9.47
CA THR A 65 31.35 0.87 9.28
C THR A 65 31.86 0.86 7.84
N TRP A 66 30.97 0.98 6.85
CA TRP A 66 31.37 1.08 5.44
C TRP A 66 32.27 2.30 5.19
N LYS A 67 31.95 3.47 5.77
CA LYS A 67 32.80 4.67 5.66
C LYS A 67 34.17 4.44 6.29
N GLU A 68 34.22 3.88 7.50
CA GLU A 68 35.48 3.58 8.19
C GLU A 68 36.36 2.60 7.40
N LEU A 69 35.76 1.53 6.84
CA LEU A 69 36.47 0.56 6.00
C LEU A 69 36.94 1.18 4.68
N SER A 70 36.12 2.05 4.07
CA SER A 70 36.48 2.75 2.83
C SER A 70 37.65 3.70 3.03
N VAL A 71 37.72 4.38 4.18
CA VAL A 71 38.88 5.22 4.53
C VAL A 71 40.13 4.35 4.72
N LYS A 72 40.02 3.25 5.49
CA LYS A 72 41.15 2.31 5.69
C LYS A 72 41.66 1.70 4.40
N LEU A 73 40.77 1.45 3.44
CA LEU A 73 41.13 0.92 2.12
C LEU A 73 42.00 1.89 1.32
N ALA A 74 41.89 3.20 1.60
CA ALA A 74 42.69 4.24 0.96
C ALA A 74 44.06 4.46 1.66
N ASP A 75 44.30 3.84 2.81
CA ASP A 75 45.56 3.99 3.53
C ASP A 75 46.72 3.29 2.79
N PRO A 76 47.86 3.96 2.57
CA PRO A 76 48.98 3.42 1.79
C PRO A 76 49.60 2.16 2.41
N ASP A 77 49.54 2.03 3.73
CA ASP A 77 50.03 0.85 4.46
C ASP A 77 49.19 -0.39 4.15
N VAL A 78 47.87 -0.23 4.00
CA VAL A 78 46.94 -1.30 3.64
C VAL A 78 47.08 -1.68 2.17
N VAL A 79 47.20 -0.68 1.28
CA VAL A 79 47.40 -0.90 -0.16
C VAL A 79 48.69 -1.68 -0.44
N SER A 80 49.71 -1.51 0.40
CA SER A 80 50.98 -2.22 0.31
C SER A 80 50.89 -3.69 0.74
N ASN A 81 49.81 -4.10 1.42
CA ASN A 81 49.56 -5.48 1.86
C ASN A 81 48.39 -6.12 1.10
N PRO A 82 48.65 -6.94 0.05
CA PRO A 82 47.59 -7.52 -0.79
C PRO A 82 46.55 -8.34 -0.03
N THR A 83 46.97 -9.05 1.03
CA THR A 83 46.07 -9.92 1.80
C THR A 83 45.10 -9.14 2.67
N GLU A 84 45.54 -8.04 3.29
CA GLU A 84 44.67 -7.16 4.07
C GLU A 84 43.79 -6.32 3.16
N TYR A 85 44.33 -5.81 2.05
CA TYR A 85 43.55 -5.10 1.05
C TYR A 85 42.39 -5.95 0.52
N GLN A 86 42.63 -7.22 0.16
CA GLN A 86 41.58 -8.11 -0.35
C GLN A 86 40.47 -8.34 0.67
N LYS A 87 40.82 -8.56 1.95
CA LYS A 87 39.83 -8.74 3.03
C LYS A 87 38.98 -7.49 3.23
N LEU A 88 39.61 -6.31 3.25
CA LEU A 88 38.90 -5.04 3.40
C LEU A 88 38.02 -4.75 2.18
N ALA A 89 38.54 -4.95 0.97
CA ALA A 89 37.78 -4.78 -0.27
C ALA A 89 36.53 -5.68 -0.30
N GLN A 90 36.66 -6.93 0.15
CA GLN A 90 35.54 -7.86 0.25
C GLN A 90 34.49 -7.35 1.25
N SER A 91 34.90 -6.94 2.45
CA SER A 91 33.96 -6.40 3.45
C SER A 91 33.26 -5.10 3.00
N VAL A 92 33.96 -4.23 2.26
CA VAL A 92 33.37 -3.03 1.66
C VAL A 92 32.37 -3.40 0.58
N ALA A 93 32.66 -4.41 -0.24
CA ALA A 93 31.77 -4.89 -1.29
C ALA A 93 30.48 -5.50 -0.70
N GLU A 94 30.60 -6.31 0.35
CA GLU A 94 29.45 -6.90 1.06
C GLU A 94 28.52 -5.82 1.63
N LEU A 95 29.07 -4.75 2.20
CA LEU A 95 28.29 -3.64 2.74
C LEU A 95 27.81 -2.64 1.66
N ASN A 96 28.36 -2.68 0.44
CA ASN A 96 28.07 -1.68 -0.60
C ASN A 96 26.60 -1.72 -1.02
N GLU A 97 26.04 -2.91 -1.24
CA GLU A 97 24.63 -3.04 -1.65
C GLU A 97 23.68 -2.46 -0.59
N VAL A 98 23.91 -2.80 0.68
CA VAL A 98 23.14 -2.28 1.83
C VAL A 98 23.22 -0.75 1.89
N VAL A 99 24.43 -0.19 1.80
CA VAL A 99 24.65 1.26 1.91
C VAL A 99 24.11 2.02 0.70
N SER A 100 24.26 1.48 -0.51
CA SER A 100 23.73 2.10 -1.74
C SER A 100 22.20 2.19 -1.69
N THR A 101 21.54 1.13 -1.23
CA THR A 101 20.09 1.08 -1.05
C THR A 101 19.65 2.05 0.05
N PHE A 102 20.40 2.14 1.15
CA PHE A 102 20.13 3.07 2.25
C PHE A 102 20.28 4.54 1.84
N ARG A 103 21.27 4.87 1.01
CA ARG A 103 21.40 6.22 0.44
C ARG A 103 20.23 6.56 -0.45
N ARG A 104 19.80 5.64 -1.31
CA ARG A 104 18.60 5.83 -2.14
C ARG A 104 17.36 6.08 -1.28
N TYR A 105 17.19 5.33 -0.19
CA TYR A 105 16.10 5.56 0.77
C TYR A 105 16.12 6.99 1.34
N LYS A 106 17.28 7.46 1.81
CA LYS A 106 17.44 8.84 2.31
C LYS A 106 17.13 9.90 1.25
N ASP A 107 17.53 9.64 0.00
CA ASP A 107 17.25 10.54 -1.12
C ASP A 107 15.74 10.58 -1.42
N CYS A 108 15.06 9.44 -1.46
CA CYS A 108 13.61 9.36 -1.65
C CYS A 108 12.84 10.01 -0.48
N GLU A 109 13.30 9.83 0.75
CA GLU A 109 12.72 10.48 1.94
C GLU A 109 12.84 12.01 1.83
N LYS A 110 14.02 12.51 1.48
CA LYS A 110 14.27 13.93 1.27
C LYS A 110 13.40 14.50 0.13
N GLN A 111 13.33 13.80 -1.00
CA GLN A 111 12.47 14.21 -2.13
C GLN A 111 11.01 14.27 -1.71
N LEU A 112 10.54 13.29 -0.93
CA LEU A 112 9.18 13.25 -0.45
C LEU A 112 8.88 14.37 0.56
N GLU A 113 9.85 14.77 1.39
CA GLU A 113 9.73 15.96 2.24
C GLU A 113 9.66 17.25 1.42
N GLU A 114 10.52 17.40 0.42
CA GLU A 114 10.55 18.54 -0.50
C GLU A 114 9.23 18.66 -1.27
N THR A 115 8.73 17.57 -1.85
CA THR A 115 7.44 17.51 -2.57
C THR A 115 6.27 17.82 -1.64
N LYS A 116 6.30 17.35 -0.39
CA LYS A 116 5.29 17.71 0.62
C LYS A 116 5.37 19.18 1.05
N ALA A 117 6.53 19.81 0.99
CA ALA A 117 6.69 21.24 1.25
C ALA A 117 6.09 22.05 0.09
N LEU A 118 6.37 21.66 -1.16
CA LEU A 118 5.75 22.26 -2.35
C LEU A 118 4.22 22.21 -2.29
N ALA A 119 3.65 21.08 -1.86
CA ALA A 119 2.22 20.91 -1.66
C ALA A 119 1.58 21.91 -0.67
N LYS A 120 2.37 22.49 0.25
CA LYS A 120 1.91 23.45 1.26
C LYS A 120 2.01 24.90 0.76
N ASP A 121 2.97 25.18 -0.11
CA ASP A 121 3.28 26.52 -0.60
C ASP A 121 2.47 26.87 -1.87
N GLU A 122 2.12 25.88 -2.70
CA GLU A 122 1.36 26.09 -3.93
C GLU A 122 -0.16 26.05 -3.66
N GLY A 123 -0.75 27.24 -3.57
CA GLY A 123 -2.19 27.41 -3.44
C GLY A 123 -2.95 27.25 -4.76
N ASN A 124 -3.89 26.31 -4.78
CA ASN A 124 -5.12 26.30 -5.61
C ASN A 124 -5.02 26.02 -7.12
N ASP A 125 -3.89 25.55 -7.66
CA ASP A 125 -3.87 24.97 -9.01
C ASP A 125 -4.19 23.46 -8.93
N GLU A 126 -5.32 23.05 -9.48
CA GLU A 126 -5.88 21.70 -9.39
C GLU A 126 -5.02 20.68 -10.15
N ASP A 127 -4.50 21.05 -11.33
CA ASP A 127 -3.63 20.20 -12.15
C ASP A 127 -2.26 19.98 -11.47
N MET A 128 -1.72 21.04 -10.85
CA MET A 128 -0.47 20.98 -10.09
C MET A 128 -0.61 20.15 -8.81
N THR A 129 -1.75 20.26 -8.13
CA THR A 129 -2.06 19.47 -6.92
C THR A 129 -2.13 17.98 -7.24
N GLU A 130 -2.77 17.60 -8.35
CA GLU A 130 -2.85 16.20 -8.79
C GLU A 130 -1.46 15.61 -9.08
N MET A 131 -0.61 16.38 -9.77
CA MET A 131 0.78 15.96 -10.06
C MET A 131 1.59 15.75 -8.77
N ILE A 132 1.49 16.66 -7.81
CA ILE A 132 2.18 16.55 -6.51
C ILE A 132 1.69 15.35 -5.72
N VAL A 133 0.39 15.09 -5.70
CA VAL A 133 -0.18 13.92 -5.02
C VAL A 133 0.30 12.62 -5.67
N TYR A 134 0.36 12.57 -6.99
CA TYR A 134 0.91 11.43 -7.72
C TYR A 134 2.39 11.18 -7.34
N GLU A 135 3.21 12.23 -7.33
CA GLU A 135 4.62 12.15 -6.97
C GLU A 135 4.81 11.67 -5.52
N ILE A 136 4.03 12.20 -4.57
CA ILE A 136 4.05 11.75 -3.17
C ILE A 136 3.71 10.26 -3.07
N ASN A 137 2.70 9.79 -3.81
CA ASN A 137 2.31 8.39 -3.80
C ASN A 137 3.43 7.51 -4.38
N SER A 138 4.00 7.89 -5.53
CA SER A 138 5.10 7.18 -6.17
C SER A 138 6.32 7.06 -5.26
N LEU A 139 6.75 8.17 -4.66
CA LEU A 139 7.86 8.17 -3.69
C LEU A 139 7.55 7.35 -2.45
N SER A 140 6.29 7.37 -1.97
CA SER A 140 5.88 6.57 -0.82
C SER A 140 5.89 5.07 -1.10
N ASP A 141 5.59 4.66 -2.33
CA ASP A 141 5.63 3.27 -2.76
C ASP A 141 7.08 2.81 -2.97
N GLU A 142 7.93 3.63 -3.60
CA GLU A 142 9.39 3.37 -3.65
C GLU A 142 9.98 3.17 -2.24
N LEU A 143 9.61 4.00 -1.25
CA LEU A 143 10.09 3.85 0.12
C LEU A 143 9.67 2.50 0.74
N LYS A 144 8.45 2.02 0.47
CA LYS A 144 7.99 0.70 0.95
C LYS A 144 8.78 -0.44 0.31
N GLU A 145 9.01 -0.37 -1.00
CA GLU A 145 9.81 -1.36 -1.71
C GLU A 145 11.25 -1.42 -1.19
N LEU A 146 11.85 -0.25 -0.92
CA LEU A 146 13.17 -0.16 -0.31
C LEU A 146 13.18 -0.73 1.13
N GLU A 147 12.14 -0.46 1.92
CA GLU A 147 11.98 -1.04 3.27
C GLU A 147 11.89 -2.56 3.27
N GLU A 148 11.14 -3.15 2.33
CA GLU A 148 11.08 -4.60 2.15
C GLU A 148 12.43 -5.16 1.71
N ARG A 149 13.12 -4.47 0.80
CA ARG A 149 14.47 -4.86 0.37
C ARG A 149 15.47 -4.84 1.53
N PHE A 150 15.38 -3.89 2.47
CA PHE A 150 16.25 -3.88 3.65
C PHE A 150 16.03 -5.09 4.55
N LYS A 151 14.78 -5.55 4.71
CA LYS A 151 14.50 -6.75 5.51
C LYS A 151 15.22 -7.97 4.93
N VAL A 152 15.28 -8.06 3.60
CA VAL A 152 16.01 -9.12 2.89
C VAL A 152 17.52 -8.96 3.06
N LEU A 153 18.05 -7.76 2.77
CA LEU A 153 19.49 -7.50 2.79
C LEU A 153 20.14 -7.56 4.18
N LEU A 154 19.37 -7.34 5.25
CA LEU A 154 19.86 -7.40 6.62
C LEU A 154 19.76 -8.80 7.24
N LEU A 155 19.22 -9.79 6.52
CA LEU A 155 19.33 -11.18 6.95
C LEU A 155 20.79 -11.60 6.89
N PRO A 156 21.34 -12.15 7.98
CA PRO A 156 22.66 -12.73 7.94
C PRO A 156 22.65 -13.87 6.92
N THR A 157 23.59 -13.85 5.97
CA THR A 157 23.78 -14.96 5.04
C THR A 157 24.22 -16.20 5.83
N ASP A 158 23.42 -17.27 5.81
CA ASP A 158 23.84 -18.53 6.43
C ASP A 158 24.80 -19.25 5.46
N PRO A 159 26.03 -19.61 5.87
CA PRO A 159 26.92 -20.45 5.06
C PRO A 159 26.32 -21.83 4.69
N LEU A 160 25.20 -22.23 5.28
CA LEU A 160 24.44 -23.42 4.95
C LEU A 160 23.34 -23.19 3.89
N ASP A 161 22.92 -21.96 3.63
CA ASP A 161 21.81 -21.66 2.68
C ASP A 161 22.10 -22.16 1.27
N ALA A 162 23.38 -22.12 0.85
CA ALA A 162 23.79 -22.56 -0.49
C ALA A 162 23.93 -24.10 -0.63
N ARG A 163 23.67 -24.87 0.43
CA ARG A 163 23.88 -26.33 0.44
C ARG A 163 22.56 -27.10 0.40
N ASN A 164 22.56 -28.20 -0.33
CA ASN A 164 21.45 -29.15 -0.30
C ASN A 164 21.32 -29.76 1.10
N ILE A 165 20.09 -29.84 1.59
CA ILE A 165 19.76 -30.49 2.86
C ILE A 165 19.21 -31.90 2.61
N MET A 166 19.54 -32.83 3.51
CA MET A 166 18.92 -34.15 3.56
C MET A 166 17.86 -34.13 4.66
N LEU A 167 16.59 -34.25 4.29
CA LEU A 167 15.48 -34.31 5.23
C LEU A 167 15.09 -35.77 5.49
N GLU A 168 15.22 -36.23 6.75
CA GLU A 168 14.74 -37.54 7.17
C GLU A 168 13.48 -37.39 8.03
N VAL A 169 12.34 -37.90 7.54
CA VAL A 169 11.08 -37.92 8.29
C VAL A 169 10.90 -39.32 8.90
N ARG A 170 10.76 -39.39 10.23
CA ARG A 170 10.53 -40.63 10.96
C ARG A 170 9.20 -40.57 11.69
N ALA A 171 8.42 -41.65 11.64
CA ALA A 171 7.21 -41.78 12.44
C ALA A 171 7.57 -41.83 13.93
N GLY A 172 6.89 -40.99 14.73
CA GLY A 172 7.02 -40.97 16.18
C GLY A 172 6.10 -41.99 16.86
N THR A 173 5.68 -41.69 18.09
CA THR A 173 4.66 -42.47 18.79
C THR A 173 3.28 -42.26 18.15
N GLY A 174 2.52 -43.34 17.94
CA GLY A 174 1.19 -43.28 17.31
C GLY A 174 0.87 -44.43 16.35
N GLY A 175 1.82 -45.36 16.13
CA GLY A 175 1.59 -46.53 15.28
C GLY A 175 1.29 -46.14 13.83
N ASP A 176 0.27 -46.77 13.25
CA ASP A 176 -0.09 -46.58 11.84
C ASP A 176 -0.50 -45.13 11.51
N GLU A 177 -1.10 -44.41 12.47
CA GLU A 177 -1.49 -43.00 12.28
C GLU A 177 -0.27 -42.07 12.16
N ALA A 178 0.80 -42.36 12.91
CA ALA A 178 2.06 -41.60 12.83
C ALA A 178 2.78 -41.85 11.50
N GLY A 179 2.65 -43.05 10.93
CA GLY A 179 3.16 -43.38 9.60
C GLY A 179 2.42 -42.64 8.48
N LEU A 180 1.08 -42.61 8.55
CA LEU A 180 0.26 -41.85 7.60
C LEU A 180 0.58 -40.35 7.64
N TRP A 181 0.67 -39.78 8.85
CA TRP A 181 0.99 -38.36 9.00
C TRP A 181 2.40 -37.99 8.51
N ALA A 182 3.37 -38.89 8.67
CA ALA A 182 4.71 -38.71 8.12
C ALA A 182 4.71 -38.72 6.59
N GLY A 183 3.89 -39.58 5.97
CA GLY A 183 3.66 -39.60 4.52
C GLY A 183 3.06 -38.29 4.02
N ASP A 184 1.98 -37.84 4.66
CA ASP A 184 1.32 -36.56 4.33
C ASP A 184 2.30 -35.38 4.46
N LEU A 185 3.19 -35.39 5.46
CA LEU A 185 4.20 -34.35 5.64
C LEU A 185 5.17 -34.28 4.47
N VAL A 186 5.62 -35.44 3.98
CA VAL A 186 6.56 -35.53 2.86
C VAL A 186 5.88 -35.07 1.57
N GLU A 187 4.72 -35.63 1.22
CA GLU A 187 4.07 -35.37 -0.07
C GLU A 187 3.44 -33.98 -0.14
N GLU A 188 2.57 -33.63 0.81
CA GLU A 188 1.74 -32.42 0.72
C GLU A 188 2.46 -31.16 1.18
N LYS A 189 3.45 -31.28 2.07
CA LYS A 189 4.16 -30.11 2.61
C LYS A 189 5.53 -29.95 2.01
N PHE A 190 6.41 -30.93 2.14
CA PHE A 190 7.81 -30.75 1.75
C PHE A 190 8.03 -30.86 0.24
N VAL A 191 7.44 -31.86 -0.42
CA VAL A 191 7.58 -32.04 -1.89
C VAL A 191 6.88 -30.91 -2.63
N ALA A 192 5.64 -30.57 -2.24
CA ALA A 192 4.92 -29.44 -2.83
C ALA A 192 5.67 -28.11 -2.69
N PHE A 193 6.15 -27.79 -1.48
CA PHE A 193 6.93 -26.57 -1.22
C PHE A 193 8.24 -26.54 -2.02
N ALA A 194 8.93 -27.66 -2.13
CA ALA A 194 10.18 -27.75 -2.90
C ALA A 194 9.95 -27.51 -4.39
N LEU A 195 8.83 -27.96 -4.96
CA LEU A 195 8.48 -27.72 -6.36
C LEU A 195 8.04 -26.28 -6.64
N GLU A 196 7.43 -25.61 -5.66
CA GLU A 196 6.98 -24.21 -5.79
C GLU A 196 8.14 -23.21 -5.59
N SER A 197 9.21 -23.63 -4.91
CA SER A 197 10.36 -22.79 -4.58
C SER A 197 11.53 -22.90 -5.58
N THR A 198 11.41 -23.74 -6.62
CA THR A 198 12.40 -23.89 -7.72
C THR A 198 11.95 -23.19 -8.99
#